data_AF-A0A5E4NDS9-F1
#
_entry.id   AF-A0A5E4NDS9-F1
#
_cell.length_a   1.000
_cell.length_b   1.000
_cell.length_c   1.000
_cell.angle_alpha   90.00
_cell.angle_beta   90.00
_cell.angle_gamma   90.00
#
_symmetry.space_group_name_H-M   'P 1'
#
loop_
_entity.id
_entity.type
_entity.pdbx_description
1 polymer ?
#
loop_
_entity_poly.entity_id
_entity_poly.type
_entity_poly.pdbx_seq_one_letter_code
_entity_poly.pdbx_strand_id
1 'polypeptide(L)'
;MHYYHQKLYENYKLLNIEEQSNLNLKYMHEKMTIMEKTSDLMLKYVFKRIIYFINDFKDLINKTVTVIKDDISKTNGCGKFECIVYLNSIGIYSNSENIIKQFEQHLISKLPNDILVYPHYTAHPVNFEDIRNFQTHTHLLLGQHIFQAIKVIKESIEKFTLENIFLSFNGGKDCVVVLYLFQAVLEELKLSGSIKAVYFTSDDQFSEEEDYVQSTVKMFNLDLTVIKGELKTGLDHFLKNNPNLCASIIGTRQSDTGSTKLQFFQKTDPGWPILVRIQPLLHWNYDTVWSFLRQFSIPYCCLYDKGYTSLGNKSKSCRNPNLKYIDENTGEEKYWPAFLLKNSNSERENRL
;
A
#
# COMPACT_ATOMS: atom_id res chain seq x y z
N MET A 1 12.26 12.41 -19.14
CA MET A 1 11.38 11.38 -18.53
C MET A 1 9.98 11.31 -19.17
N HIS A 2 9.36 12.43 -19.57
CA HIS A 2 8.09 12.44 -20.32
C HIS A 2 8.17 11.74 -21.71
N TYR A 3 9.36 11.70 -22.32
CA TYR A 3 9.61 11.12 -23.64
C TYR A 3 9.62 9.57 -23.68
N TYR A 4 9.95 8.89 -22.58
CA TYR A 4 10.06 7.42 -22.55
C TYR A 4 8.69 6.74 -22.39
N HIS A 5 7.76 7.35 -21.64
CA HIS A 5 6.39 6.82 -21.48
C HIS A 5 5.56 6.95 -22.75
N GLN A 6 5.77 8.01 -23.53
CA GLN A 6 5.06 8.21 -24.79
C GLN A 6 5.51 7.19 -25.85
N LYS A 7 6.80 6.85 -25.89
CA LYS A 7 7.36 5.90 -26.87
C LYS A 7 6.95 4.44 -26.64
N LEU A 8 6.78 4.02 -25.39
CA LEU A 8 6.25 2.69 -25.04
C LEU A 8 4.76 2.55 -25.42
N TYR A 9 3.97 3.61 -25.23
CA TYR A 9 2.55 3.63 -25.58
C TYR A 9 2.33 3.69 -27.10
N GLU A 10 3.18 4.42 -27.82
CA GLU A 10 3.20 4.47 -29.30
C GLU A 10 3.60 3.14 -29.93
N ASN A 11 4.64 2.47 -29.39
CA ASN A 11 5.08 1.15 -29.87
C ASN A 11 4.01 0.06 -29.68
N TYR A 12 3.16 0.17 -28.66
CA TYR A 12 2.06 -0.78 -28.41
C TYR A 12 0.93 -0.64 -29.46
N LYS A 13 0.71 0.57 -29.99
CA LYS A 13 -0.24 0.83 -31.09
C LYS A 13 0.25 0.37 -32.46
N LEU A 14 1.56 0.20 -32.63
CA LEU A 14 2.20 -0.16 -33.91
C LEU A 14 2.26 -1.68 -34.19
N LEU A 15 1.87 -2.52 -33.22
CA LEU A 15 1.83 -3.98 -33.41
C LEU A 15 0.54 -4.39 -34.13
N ASN A 16 0.67 -5.29 -35.10
CA ASN A 16 -0.45 -5.76 -35.92
C ASN A 16 -1.39 -6.63 -35.05
N ILE A 17 -2.68 -6.71 -35.43
CA ILE A 17 -3.73 -7.38 -34.65
C ILE A 17 -3.39 -8.85 -34.32
N GLU A 18 -2.71 -9.57 -35.22
CA GLU A 18 -2.24 -10.95 -34.98
C GLU A 18 -1.07 -11.05 -33.98
N GLU A 19 -0.17 -10.06 -33.96
CA GLU A 19 0.91 -10.02 -32.97
C GLU A 19 0.36 -9.65 -31.59
N GLN A 20 -0.61 -8.74 -31.52
CA GLN A 20 -1.32 -8.41 -30.29
C GLN A 20 -2.13 -9.59 -29.75
N SER A 21 -2.79 -10.38 -30.61
CA SER A 21 -3.51 -11.58 -30.19
C SER A 21 -2.56 -12.67 -29.69
N ASN A 22 -1.42 -12.88 -30.35
CA ASN A 22 -0.42 -13.85 -29.92
C ASN A 22 0.28 -13.43 -28.62
N LEU A 23 0.57 -12.14 -28.43
CA LEU A 23 1.10 -11.62 -27.17
C LEU A 23 0.07 -11.77 -26.03
N ASN A 24 -1.19 -11.46 -26.29
CA ASN A 24 -2.28 -11.63 -25.33
C ASN A 24 -2.53 -13.10 -24.99
N LEU A 25 -2.45 -14.01 -25.96
CA LEU A 25 -2.57 -15.45 -25.73
C LEU A 25 -1.39 -15.98 -24.92
N LYS A 26 -0.15 -15.58 -25.25
CA LYS A 26 1.04 -15.94 -24.47
C LYS A 26 0.97 -15.38 -23.04
N TYR A 27 0.53 -14.13 -22.90
CA TYR A 27 0.34 -13.49 -21.60
C TYR A 27 -0.78 -14.14 -20.78
N MET A 28 -1.90 -14.50 -21.40
CA MET A 28 -3.00 -15.25 -20.78
C MET A 28 -2.56 -16.65 -20.36
N HIS A 29 -1.77 -17.34 -21.20
CA HIS A 29 -1.28 -18.68 -20.91
C HIS A 29 -0.23 -18.66 -19.79
N GLU A 30 0.71 -17.71 -19.82
CA GLU A 30 1.64 -17.47 -18.72
C GLU A 30 0.88 -17.11 -17.44
N LYS A 31 -0.14 -16.25 -17.52
CA LYS A 31 -0.99 -15.86 -16.37
C LYS A 31 -1.76 -17.05 -15.81
N MET A 32 -2.34 -17.92 -16.63
CA MET A 32 -3.04 -19.14 -16.19
C MET A 32 -2.07 -20.10 -15.50
N THR A 33 -0.90 -20.37 -16.09
CA THR A 33 0.12 -21.24 -15.49
C THR A 33 0.70 -20.64 -14.20
N ILE A 34 0.81 -19.31 -14.10
CA ILE A 34 1.20 -18.61 -12.87
C ILE A 34 0.10 -18.71 -11.82
N MET A 35 -1.18 -18.56 -12.19
CA MET A 35 -2.31 -18.66 -11.27
C MET A 35 -2.44 -20.08 -10.70
N GLU A 36 -2.30 -21.12 -11.52
CA GLU A 36 -2.30 -22.53 -11.09
C GLU A 36 -1.15 -22.84 -10.12
N LYS A 37 0.06 -22.32 -10.40
CA LYS A 37 1.19 -22.45 -9.45
C LYS A 37 0.97 -21.61 -8.19
N THR A 38 0.33 -20.46 -8.31
CA THR A 38 0.09 -19.55 -7.17
C THR A 38 -0.94 -20.13 -6.21
N SER A 39 -1.99 -20.79 -6.68
CA SER A 39 -2.99 -21.43 -5.80
C SER A 39 -2.36 -22.50 -4.89
N ASP A 40 -1.48 -23.34 -5.44
CA ASP A 40 -0.76 -24.36 -4.66
C ASP A 40 0.25 -23.75 -3.68
N LEU A 41 0.92 -22.66 -4.08
CA LEU A 41 1.86 -21.95 -3.21
C LEU A 41 1.17 -21.22 -2.04
N MET A 42 -0.03 -20.66 -2.28
CA MET A 42 -0.82 -19.98 -1.24
C MET A 42 -1.31 -20.96 -0.17
N LEU A 43 -1.50 -22.24 -0.51
CA LEU A 43 -1.80 -23.30 0.47
C LEU A 43 -0.56 -23.74 1.27
N LYS A 44 0.63 -23.57 0.71
CA LYS A 44 1.91 -24.05 1.27
C LYS A 44 2.65 -22.98 2.10
N TYR A 45 2.47 -21.70 1.78
CA TYR A 45 3.21 -20.58 2.35
C TYR A 45 2.27 -19.46 2.81
N VAL A 46 2.52 -18.93 4.01
CA VAL A 46 1.64 -17.92 4.64
C VAL A 46 2.01 -16.49 4.20
N PHE A 47 3.27 -16.26 3.84
CA PHE A 47 3.77 -14.96 3.41
C PHE A 47 4.11 -14.98 1.92
N LYS A 48 3.69 -13.94 1.21
CA LYS A 48 3.94 -13.73 -0.22
C LYS A 48 4.40 -12.30 -0.46
N ARG A 49 5.41 -12.14 -1.30
CA ARG A 49 5.85 -10.84 -1.78
C ARG A 49 6.08 -10.90 -3.27
N ILE A 50 5.50 -9.96 -4.00
CA ILE A 50 5.85 -9.70 -5.39
C ILE A 50 6.67 -8.40 -5.45
N ILE A 51 7.83 -8.45 -6.09
CA ILE A 51 8.72 -7.31 -6.31
C ILE A 51 8.87 -7.15 -7.83
N TYR A 52 8.51 -5.99 -8.38
CA TYR A 52 8.64 -5.75 -9.81
C TYR A 52 10.03 -5.25 -10.16
N PHE A 53 10.45 -5.45 -11.40
CA PHE A 53 11.72 -4.95 -11.91
C PHE A 53 11.59 -4.57 -13.39
N ILE A 54 12.49 -3.69 -13.86
CA ILE A 54 12.59 -3.34 -15.27
C ILE A 54 13.09 -4.55 -16.06
N ASN A 55 12.29 -5.02 -17.04
CA ASN A 55 12.50 -6.28 -17.76
C ASN A 55 13.91 -6.44 -18.37
N ASP A 56 14.53 -5.35 -18.79
CA ASP A 56 15.89 -5.33 -19.39
C ASP A 56 16.98 -5.86 -18.44
N PHE A 57 16.68 -5.98 -17.14
CA PHE A 57 17.61 -6.47 -16.11
C PHE A 57 17.32 -7.91 -15.66
N LYS A 58 16.46 -8.66 -16.34
CA LYS A 58 16.05 -10.02 -15.93
C LYS A 58 17.22 -10.97 -15.68
N ASP A 59 18.29 -10.91 -16.48
CA ASP A 59 19.47 -11.76 -16.29
C ASP A 59 20.25 -11.41 -15.02
N LEU A 60 20.36 -10.11 -14.72
CA LEU A 60 20.94 -9.64 -13.47
C LEU A 60 20.07 -10.09 -12.29
N ILE A 61 18.75 -9.96 -12.40
CA ILE A 61 17.79 -10.43 -11.38
C ILE A 61 17.95 -11.92 -11.12
N ASN A 62 18.01 -12.76 -12.17
CA ASN A 62 18.18 -14.20 -12.02
C ASN A 62 19.48 -14.57 -11.30
N LYS A 63 20.59 -13.90 -11.64
CA LYS A 63 21.89 -14.09 -10.98
C LYS A 63 21.81 -13.69 -9.51
N THR A 64 21.27 -12.50 -9.23
CA THR A 64 21.13 -11.98 -7.87
C THR A 64 20.21 -12.86 -7.03
N VAL A 65 19.04 -13.27 -7.55
CA VAL A 65 18.11 -14.18 -6.87
C VAL A 65 18.75 -15.51 -6.52
N THR A 66 19.57 -16.07 -7.41
CA THR A 66 20.32 -17.31 -7.13
C THR A 66 21.28 -17.13 -5.96
N VAL A 67 22.08 -16.06 -5.97
CA VAL A 67 23.00 -15.75 -4.85
C VAL A 67 22.24 -15.57 -3.53
N ILE A 68 21.12 -14.85 -3.55
CA ILE A 68 20.32 -14.61 -2.35
C ILE A 68 19.70 -15.91 -1.83
N LYS A 69 19.21 -16.79 -2.72
CA LYS A 69 18.69 -18.11 -2.34
C LYS A 69 19.75 -18.92 -1.59
N ASP A 70 20.98 -18.91 -2.10
CA ASP A 70 22.10 -19.62 -1.47
C ASP A 70 22.47 -19.01 -0.12
N ASP A 71 22.55 -17.68 -0.02
CA ASP A 71 22.89 -16.97 1.21
C ASP A 71 21.84 -17.23 2.31
N ILE A 72 20.55 -17.13 1.96
CA ILE A 72 19.43 -17.33 2.90
C ILE A 72 19.33 -18.80 3.34
N SER A 73 19.57 -19.76 2.44
CA SER A 73 19.54 -21.19 2.77
C SER A 73 20.68 -21.61 3.70
N LYS A 74 21.80 -20.88 3.72
CA LYS A 74 22.93 -21.13 4.63
C LYS A 74 22.75 -20.52 6.01
N THR A 75 21.99 -19.43 6.09
CA THR A 75 21.89 -18.58 7.30
C THR A 75 20.62 -18.82 8.09
N ASN A 76 19.57 -19.39 7.49
CA ASN A 76 18.30 -19.65 8.16
C ASN A 76 18.07 -21.14 8.41
N GLY A 77 17.56 -21.46 9.62
CA GLY A 77 17.09 -22.80 10.00
C GLY A 77 15.76 -23.20 9.35
N CYS A 78 14.83 -23.74 10.14
CA CYS A 78 13.57 -24.43 9.75
C CYS A 78 12.57 -23.69 8.80
N GLY A 79 12.86 -22.47 8.36
CA GLY A 79 11.97 -21.69 7.50
C GLY A 79 12.05 -22.15 6.04
N LYS A 80 10.91 -22.45 5.43
CA LYS A 80 10.82 -22.81 4.01
C LYS A 80 10.48 -21.56 3.21
N PHE A 81 11.14 -21.40 2.08
CA PHE A 81 10.81 -20.36 1.13
C PHE A 81 10.92 -20.87 -0.29
N GLU A 82 10.23 -20.20 -1.19
CA GLU A 82 10.27 -20.43 -2.63
C GLU A 82 10.35 -19.07 -3.30
N CYS A 83 11.15 -18.98 -4.36
CA CYS A 83 11.28 -17.72 -5.09
C CYS A 83 11.23 -18.02 -6.59
N ILE A 84 10.34 -17.31 -7.27
CA ILE A 84 10.02 -17.47 -8.68
C ILE A 84 10.29 -16.15 -9.37
N VAL A 85 11.16 -16.17 -10.38
CA VAL A 85 11.38 -15.00 -11.24
C VAL A 85 10.44 -15.11 -12.44
N TYR A 86 9.49 -14.19 -12.49
CA TYR A 86 8.56 -14.01 -13.61
C TYR A 86 9.17 -13.14 -14.70
N LEU A 87 8.36 -12.72 -15.67
CA LEU A 87 8.81 -11.85 -16.76
C LEU A 87 9.41 -10.54 -16.25
N ASN A 88 8.69 -9.83 -15.38
CA ASN A 88 9.04 -8.50 -14.86
C ASN A 88 8.89 -8.39 -13.34
N SER A 89 8.85 -9.52 -12.64
CA SER A 89 8.70 -9.54 -11.18
C SER A 89 9.32 -10.77 -10.54
N ILE A 90 9.56 -10.69 -9.24
CA ILE A 90 10.04 -11.77 -8.38
C ILE A 90 8.93 -12.05 -7.38
N GLY A 91 8.42 -13.27 -7.38
CA GLY A 91 7.55 -13.76 -6.31
C GLY A 91 8.38 -14.49 -5.26
N ILE A 92 8.35 -14.02 -4.02
CA ILE A 92 8.99 -14.64 -2.87
C ILE A 92 7.88 -15.13 -1.95
N TYR A 93 7.88 -16.43 -1.65
CA TYR A 93 6.87 -17.12 -0.86
C TYR A 93 7.57 -17.76 0.33
N SER A 94 7.06 -17.61 1.54
CA SER A 94 7.67 -18.22 2.72
C SER A 94 6.65 -18.47 3.82
N ASN A 95 6.96 -19.40 4.72
CA ASN A 95 6.27 -19.54 6.00
C ASN A 95 6.86 -18.61 7.09
N SER A 96 7.86 -17.78 6.75
CA SER A 96 8.52 -16.84 7.66
C SER A 96 8.63 -15.46 7.03
N GLU A 97 7.99 -14.46 7.65
CA GLU A 97 8.10 -13.06 7.22
C GLU A 97 9.55 -12.54 7.31
N ASN A 98 10.34 -13.05 8.26
CA ASN A 98 11.74 -12.67 8.41
C ASN A 98 12.57 -13.07 7.17
N ILE A 99 12.28 -14.23 6.57
CA ILE A 99 12.95 -14.66 5.34
C ILE A 99 12.58 -13.73 4.18
N ILE A 100 11.32 -13.30 4.07
CA ILE A 100 10.90 -12.31 3.06
C ILE A 100 11.68 -11.00 3.24
N LYS A 101 11.75 -10.48 4.48
CA LYS A 101 12.46 -9.23 4.80
C LYS A 101 13.96 -9.33 4.48
N GLN A 102 14.60 -10.44 4.82
CA GLN A 102 16.01 -10.67 4.47
C GLN A 102 16.22 -10.74 2.97
N PHE A 103 15.36 -11.47 2.25
CA PHE A 103 15.44 -11.59 0.79
C PHE A 103 15.34 -10.22 0.11
N GLU A 104 14.38 -9.40 0.56
CA GLU A 104 14.25 -8.02 0.10
C GLU A 104 15.50 -7.19 0.40
N GLN A 105 16.00 -7.20 1.64
CA GLN A 105 17.20 -6.45 1.99
C GLN A 105 18.40 -6.81 1.12
N HIS A 106 18.59 -8.10 0.82
CA HIS A 106 19.66 -8.54 -0.08
C HIS A 106 19.40 -8.14 -1.54
N LEU A 107 18.14 -8.15 -2.00
CA LEU A 107 17.81 -7.68 -3.34
C LEU A 107 18.15 -6.20 -3.50
N ILE A 108 17.75 -5.36 -2.54
CA ILE A 108 17.97 -3.92 -2.64
C ILE A 108 19.45 -3.59 -2.43
N SER A 109 20.18 -4.34 -1.61
CA SER A 109 21.62 -4.09 -1.42
C SER A 109 22.48 -4.55 -2.61
N LYS A 110 22.05 -5.56 -3.36
CA LYS A 110 22.82 -6.14 -4.48
C LYS A 110 22.41 -5.62 -5.85
N LEU A 111 21.31 -4.87 -5.97
CA LEU A 111 20.83 -4.34 -7.25
C LEU A 111 21.03 -2.83 -7.33
N PRO A 112 21.45 -2.31 -8.49
CA PRO A 112 21.42 -0.88 -8.76
C PRO A 112 20.06 -0.24 -8.45
N ASN A 113 20.09 1.00 -7.99
CA ASN A 113 18.90 1.80 -7.81
C ASN A 113 18.10 1.89 -9.11
N ASP A 114 16.78 1.98 -8.98
CA ASP A 114 15.83 2.09 -10.10
C ASP A 114 15.60 0.81 -10.91
N ILE A 115 16.36 -0.28 -10.67
CA ILE A 115 16.05 -1.59 -11.30
C ILE A 115 14.79 -2.21 -10.70
N LEU A 116 14.72 -2.19 -9.37
CA LEU A 116 13.55 -2.69 -8.65
C LEU A 116 12.46 -1.64 -8.73
N VAL A 117 11.36 -2.03 -9.35
CA VAL A 117 10.11 -1.31 -9.31
C VAL A 117 9.41 -1.76 -8.02
N TYR A 118 9.82 -1.18 -6.89
CA TYR A 118 8.98 -1.21 -5.67
C TYR A 118 7.68 -0.48 -5.98
N PRO A 119 6.54 -1.00 -5.51
CA PRO A 119 5.30 -1.11 -6.26
C PRO A 119 4.85 0.21 -6.87
N HIS A 120 5.34 0.44 -8.07
CA HIS A 120 4.68 1.18 -9.10
C HIS A 120 4.26 0.17 -10.14
N TYR A 121 2.94 -0.09 -10.15
CA TYR A 121 2.22 -0.80 -11.20
C TYR A 121 2.31 -2.34 -11.11
N THR A 122 1.42 -2.94 -10.33
CA THR A 122 0.87 -4.24 -10.72
C THR A 122 -0.17 -4.00 -11.81
N ALA A 123 0.00 -4.61 -12.98
CA ALA A 123 -1.06 -4.72 -14.02
C ALA A 123 -2.21 -5.66 -13.59
N HIS A 124 -2.28 -6.00 -12.30
CA HIS A 124 -3.25 -6.92 -11.72
C HIS A 124 -3.92 -6.26 -10.52
N PRO A 125 -5.27 -6.26 -10.46
CA PRO A 125 -6.00 -5.72 -9.32
C PRO A 125 -5.67 -6.55 -8.08
N VAL A 126 -5.59 -5.87 -6.93
CA VAL A 126 -5.48 -6.53 -5.63
C VAL A 126 -6.67 -7.45 -5.43
N ASN A 127 -6.43 -8.70 -5.06
CA ASN A 127 -7.51 -9.63 -4.74
C ASN A 127 -8.00 -9.36 -3.32
N PHE A 128 -9.15 -8.71 -3.19
CA PHE A 128 -9.73 -8.44 -1.88
C PHE A 128 -10.18 -9.70 -1.13
N GLU A 129 -10.38 -10.82 -1.83
CA GLU A 129 -10.61 -12.11 -1.19
C GLU A 129 -9.39 -12.58 -0.39
N ASP A 130 -8.18 -12.32 -0.88
CA ASP A 130 -6.95 -12.64 -0.14
C ASP A 130 -6.88 -11.84 1.17
N ILE A 131 -7.27 -10.56 1.15
CA ILE A 131 -7.36 -9.73 2.36
C ILE A 131 -8.35 -10.33 3.36
N ARG A 132 -9.54 -10.72 2.89
CA ARG A 132 -10.58 -11.35 3.72
C ARG A 132 -10.13 -12.69 4.27
N ASN A 133 -9.48 -13.53 3.48
CA ASN A 133 -9.00 -14.84 3.91
C ASN A 133 -7.85 -14.70 4.91
N PHE A 134 -6.99 -13.70 4.77
CA PHE A 134 -5.89 -13.46 5.70
C PHE A 134 -6.38 -13.16 7.13
N GLN A 135 -7.58 -12.57 7.29
CA GLN A 135 -8.17 -12.30 8.60
C GLN A 135 -8.34 -13.56 9.46
N THR A 136 -8.43 -14.75 8.83
CA THR A 136 -8.54 -16.05 9.54
C THR A 136 -7.22 -16.50 10.18
N HIS A 137 -6.09 -15.92 9.78
CA HIS A 137 -4.75 -16.26 10.27
C HIS A 137 -4.45 -15.53 11.59
N THR A 138 -5.32 -15.68 12.59
CA THR A 138 -5.23 -14.97 13.88
C THR A 138 -4.04 -15.41 14.75
N HIS A 139 -3.31 -16.46 14.35
CA HIS A 139 -2.01 -16.80 14.91
C HIS A 139 -0.90 -15.81 14.49
N LEU A 140 -1.14 -14.99 13.45
CA LEU A 140 -0.26 -13.91 13.02
C LEU A 140 -0.80 -12.56 13.48
N LEU A 141 0.10 -11.65 13.88
CA LEU A 141 -0.24 -10.29 14.30
C LEU A 141 -1.01 -9.53 13.20
N LEU A 142 -0.55 -9.61 11.95
CA LEU A 142 -1.24 -8.98 10.81
C LEU A 142 -2.66 -9.53 10.63
N GLY A 143 -2.88 -10.85 10.83
CA GLY A 143 -4.21 -11.46 10.73
C GLY A 143 -5.16 -10.95 11.83
N GLN A 144 -4.67 -10.84 13.07
CA GLN A 144 -5.43 -10.24 14.18
C GLN A 144 -5.85 -8.80 13.88
N HIS A 145 -4.92 -7.99 13.36
CA HIS A 145 -5.16 -6.60 13.01
C HIS A 145 -6.14 -6.42 11.85
N ILE A 146 -6.06 -7.25 10.81
CA ILE A 146 -7.02 -7.26 9.70
C ILE A 146 -8.41 -7.67 10.20
N PHE A 147 -8.49 -8.73 11.00
CA PHE A 147 -9.76 -9.19 11.60
C PHE A 147 -10.45 -8.06 12.38
N GLN A 148 -9.72 -7.39 13.27
CA GLN A 148 -10.26 -6.29 14.06
C GLN A 148 -10.70 -5.12 13.19
N ALA A 149 -9.90 -4.73 12.18
CA ALA A 149 -10.24 -3.62 11.30
C ALA A 149 -11.48 -3.91 10.45
N ILE A 150 -11.58 -5.13 9.87
CA ILE A 150 -12.75 -5.60 9.12
C ILE A 150 -13.99 -5.57 10.02
N LYS A 151 -13.89 -6.06 11.26
CA LYS A 151 -14.99 -6.02 12.23
C LYS A 151 -15.47 -4.60 12.49
N VAL A 152 -14.57 -3.66 12.73
CA VAL A 152 -14.91 -2.24 12.98
C VAL A 152 -15.60 -1.60 11.77
N ILE A 153 -15.15 -1.92 10.55
CA ILE A 153 -15.76 -1.41 9.31
C ILE A 153 -17.16 -2.02 9.11
N LYS A 154 -17.35 -3.32 9.35
CA LYS A 154 -18.69 -3.94 9.28
C LYS A 154 -19.65 -3.31 10.30
N GLU A 155 -19.20 -3.19 11.54
CA GLU A 155 -19.99 -2.55 12.60
C GLU A 155 -20.34 -1.09 12.27
N SER A 156 -19.48 -0.35 11.55
CA SER A 156 -19.82 1.02 11.16
C SER A 156 -20.92 1.06 10.11
N ILE A 157 -20.87 0.19 9.10
CA ILE A 157 -21.92 0.08 8.08
C ILE A 157 -23.24 -0.32 8.72
N GLU A 158 -23.23 -1.27 9.67
CA GLU A 158 -24.43 -1.68 10.41
C GLU A 158 -25.03 -0.53 11.25
N LYS A 159 -24.18 0.27 11.91
CA LYS A 159 -24.63 1.37 12.80
C LYS A 159 -25.10 2.61 12.04
N PHE A 160 -24.47 2.93 10.92
CA PHE A 160 -24.66 4.23 10.26
C PHE A 160 -25.22 4.14 8.84
N THR A 161 -25.20 2.96 8.20
CA THR A 161 -25.43 2.74 6.76
C THR A 161 -24.34 3.36 5.86
N LEU A 162 -24.10 2.75 4.70
CA LEU A 162 -23.04 3.18 3.78
C LEU A 162 -23.23 4.63 3.29
N GLU A 163 -24.48 5.05 3.08
CA GLU A 163 -24.81 6.38 2.54
C GLU A 163 -24.51 7.55 3.50
N ASN A 164 -24.40 7.29 4.81
CA ASN A 164 -24.14 8.27 5.87
C ASN A 164 -22.67 8.26 6.35
N ILE A 165 -21.84 7.40 5.75
CA ILE A 165 -20.42 7.29 6.06
C ILE A 165 -19.61 7.94 4.93
N PHE A 166 -18.50 8.60 5.28
CA PHE A 166 -17.48 8.98 4.31
C PHE A 166 -16.07 8.61 4.80
N LEU A 167 -15.15 8.39 3.86
CA LEU A 167 -13.74 8.14 4.11
C LEU A 167 -12.97 9.46 4.16
N SER A 168 -12.23 9.71 5.25
CA SER A 168 -11.20 10.76 5.25
C SER A 168 -9.95 10.22 4.55
N PHE A 169 -9.68 10.71 3.34
CA PHE A 169 -8.64 10.17 2.45
C PHE A 169 -7.62 11.25 2.09
N ASN A 170 -6.32 10.97 2.29
CA ASN A 170 -5.24 11.90 1.96
C ASN A 170 -4.14 11.31 1.06
N GLY A 171 -4.28 10.07 0.59
CA GLY A 171 -3.26 9.37 -0.20
C GLY A 171 -2.07 8.82 0.61
N GLY A 172 -2.02 9.10 1.91
CA GLY A 172 -1.01 8.54 2.81
C GLY A 172 -1.19 7.03 3.02
N LYS A 173 -0.11 6.35 3.42
CA LYS A 173 -0.06 4.90 3.63
C LYS A 173 -1.22 4.37 4.49
N ASP A 174 -1.58 5.08 5.55
CA ASP A 174 -2.58 4.62 6.53
C ASP A 174 -4.01 4.69 5.97
N CYS A 175 -4.39 5.78 5.29
CA CYS A 175 -5.72 5.88 4.68
C CYS A 175 -5.88 4.96 3.47
N VAL A 176 -4.77 4.63 2.78
CA VAL A 176 -4.77 3.61 1.72
C VAL A 176 -5.09 2.24 2.29
N VAL A 177 -4.45 1.84 3.41
CA VAL A 177 -4.80 0.59 4.10
C VAL A 177 -6.30 0.56 4.45
N VAL A 178 -6.84 1.66 5.01
CA VAL A 178 -8.27 1.77 5.30
C VAL A 178 -9.12 1.59 4.05
N LEU A 179 -8.78 2.25 2.94
CA LEU A 179 -9.54 2.15 1.69
C LEU A 179 -9.61 0.70 1.19
N TYR A 180 -8.48 -0.02 1.18
CA TYR A 180 -8.44 -1.41 0.73
C TYR A 180 -9.22 -2.35 1.65
N LEU A 181 -9.14 -2.16 2.97
CA LEU A 181 -9.96 -2.90 3.93
C LEU A 181 -11.45 -2.59 3.76
N PHE A 182 -11.79 -1.32 3.51
CA PHE A 182 -13.17 -0.90 3.32
C PHE A 182 -13.76 -1.51 2.05
N GLN A 183 -13.04 -1.44 0.94
CA GLN A 183 -13.43 -2.10 -0.31
C GLN A 183 -13.59 -3.62 -0.14
N ALA A 184 -12.68 -4.28 0.59
CA ALA A 184 -12.79 -5.70 0.87
C ALA A 184 -14.10 -6.06 1.60
N VAL A 185 -14.53 -5.22 2.55
CA VAL A 185 -15.80 -5.38 3.28
C VAL A 185 -17.00 -5.12 2.37
N LEU A 186 -16.98 -4.07 1.54
CA LEU A 186 -18.08 -3.78 0.62
C LEU A 186 -18.34 -4.94 -0.34
N GLU A 187 -17.28 -5.54 -0.89
CA GLU A 187 -17.39 -6.73 -1.73
C GLU A 187 -17.96 -7.94 -0.99
N GLU A 188 -17.52 -8.18 0.25
CA GLU A 188 -18.03 -9.27 1.08
C GLU A 188 -19.54 -9.15 1.32
N LEU A 189 -19.97 -7.92 1.64
CA LEU A 189 -21.36 -7.60 1.90
C LEU A 189 -22.19 -7.41 0.61
N LYS A 190 -21.56 -7.54 -0.57
CA LYS A 190 -22.17 -7.31 -1.89
C LYS A 190 -22.85 -5.94 -1.99
N LEU A 191 -22.31 -4.94 -1.28
CA LEU A 191 -22.81 -3.59 -1.30
C LEU A 191 -22.30 -2.88 -2.55
N SER A 192 -23.23 -2.44 -3.38
CA SER A 192 -22.92 -1.66 -4.59
C SER A 192 -23.06 -0.18 -4.28
N GLY A 193 -22.04 0.61 -4.59
CA GLY A 193 -22.03 2.05 -4.37
C GLY A 193 -20.61 2.61 -4.42
N SER A 194 -20.48 3.88 -4.78
CA SER A 194 -19.20 4.59 -4.69
C SER A 194 -18.89 4.92 -3.23
N ILE A 195 -17.65 4.70 -2.81
CA ILE A 195 -17.19 5.18 -1.50
C ILE A 195 -17.12 6.70 -1.56
N LYS A 196 -17.92 7.38 -0.73
CA LYS A 196 -17.79 8.81 -0.49
C LYS A 196 -16.47 9.07 0.22
N ALA A 197 -15.64 9.95 -0.33
CA ALA A 197 -14.35 10.30 0.22
C ALA A 197 -14.18 11.82 0.32
N VAL A 198 -13.51 12.28 1.37
CA VAL A 198 -13.19 13.69 1.57
C VAL A 198 -11.67 13.83 1.63
N TYR A 199 -11.15 14.73 0.81
CA TYR A 199 -9.73 15.04 0.72
C TYR A 199 -9.49 16.51 0.98
N PHE A 200 -8.77 16.80 2.07
CA PHE A 200 -8.31 18.15 2.39
C PHE A 200 -6.98 18.39 1.69
N THR A 201 -6.91 19.48 0.92
CA THR A 201 -5.70 19.86 0.17
C THR A 201 -5.25 21.28 0.51
N SER A 202 -3.97 21.54 0.26
CA SER A 202 -3.31 22.83 0.42
C SER A 202 -2.30 23.05 -0.70
N ASP A 203 -1.92 24.30 -0.96
CA ASP A 203 -0.94 24.62 -2.00
C ASP A 203 0.49 24.10 -1.67
N ASP A 204 0.76 23.76 -0.41
CA ASP A 204 2.03 23.23 0.09
C ASP A 204 2.04 21.70 0.16
N GLN A 205 1.54 21.05 -0.89
CA GLN A 205 1.46 19.59 -0.98
C GLN A 205 2.46 19.03 -2.02
N PHE A 206 2.81 17.76 -1.89
CA PHE A 206 3.61 17.08 -2.90
C PHE A 206 2.77 16.75 -4.14
N SER A 207 3.28 17.07 -5.33
CA SER A 207 2.66 16.66 -6.59
C SER A 207 2.52 15.14 -6.70
N GLU A 208 3.51 14.38 -6.22
CA GLU A 208 3.44 12.92 -6.26
C GLU A 208 2.35 12.33 -5.36
N GLU A 209 2.02 13.00 -4.26
CA GLU A 209 0.89 12.60 -3.40
C GLU A 209 -0.44 12.92 -4.08
N GLU A 210 -0.56 14.07 -4.74
CA GLU A 210 -1.75 14.43 -5.52
C GLU A 210 -1.97 13.49 -6.71
N ASP A 211 -0.93 13.20 -7.49
CA ASP A 211 -0.96 12.22 -8.59
C ASP A 211 -1.43 10.85 -8.09
N TYR A 212 -0.91 10.42 -6.93
CA TYR A 212 -1.31 9.17 -6.30
C TYR A 212 -2.79 9.19 -5.86
N VAL A 213 -3.26 10.26 -5.22
CA VAL A 213 -4.68 10.43 -4.85
C VAL A 213 -5.57 10.33 -6.07
N GLN A 214 -5.27 11.07 -7.14
CA GLN A 214 -6.07 11.06 -8.37
C GLN A 214 -6.09 9.69 -9.04
N SER A 215 -4.97 8.97 -9.05
CA SER A 215 -4.93 7.60 -9.58
C SER A 215 -5.79 6.64 -8.75
N THR A 216 -5.76 6.78 -7.42
CA THR A 216 -6.55 5.94 -6.51
C THR A 216 -8.04 6.21 -6.64
N VAL A 217 -8.44 7.48 -6.77
CA VAL A 217 -9.83 7.90 -6.98
C VAL A 217 -10.40 7.25 -8.25
N LYS A 218 -9.64 7.26 -9.34
CA LYS A 218 -10.03 6.59 -10.59
C LYS A 218 -10.10 5.08 -10.44
N MET A 219 -9.11 4.48 -9.78
CA MET A 219 -9.03 3.02 -9.58
C MET A 219 -10.22 2.47 -8.79
N PHE A 220 -10.65 3.19 -7.75
CA PHE A 220 -11.75 2.77 -6.86
C PHE A 220 -13.10 3.41 -7.20
N ASN A 221 -13.15 4.27 -8.23
CA ASN A 221 -14.33 5.08 -8.56
C ASN A 221 -14.90 5.81 -7.32
N LEU A 222 -14.01 6.50 -6.59
CA LEU A 222 -14.40 7.22 -5.37
C LEU A 222 -15.25 8.45 -5.71
N ASP A 223 -16.31 8.66 -4.93
CA ASP A 223 -17.07 9.91 -4.93
C ASP A 223 -16.31 10.92 -4.05
N LEU A 224 -15.33 11.59 -4.65
CA LEU A 224 -14.38 12.45 -3.96
C LEU A 224 -14.88 13.90 -3.87
N THR A 225 -15.01 14.41 -2.64
CA THR A 225 -15.11 15.84 -2.36
C THR A 225 -13.75 16.39 -1.95
N VAL A 226 -13.24 17.38 -2.69
CA VAL A 226 -12.00 18.09 -2.36
C VAL A 226 -12.32 19.36 -1.60
N ILE A 227 -11.70 19.54 -0.43
CA ILE A 227 -11.87 20.72 0.43
C ILE A 227 -10.53 21.46 0.53
N LYS A 228 -10.56 22.76 0.24
CA LYS A 228 -9.42 23.66 0.42
C LYS A 228 -9.58 24.47 1.71
N GLY A 229 -8.48 24.68 2.42
CA GLY A 229 -8.44 25.53 3.61
C GLY A 229 -8.34 24.77 4.92
N GLU A 230 -8.82 25.38 5.99
CA GLU A 230 -8.66 24.87 7.36
C GLU A 230 -9.63 23.70 7.63
N LEU A 231 -9.12 22.68 8.34
CA LEU A 231 -9.77 21.38 8.50
C LEU A 231 -11.15 21.49 9.16
N LYS A 232 -11.24 22.23 10.27
CA LYS A 232 -12.45 22.33 11.07
C LYS A 232 -13.56 23.11 10.35
N THR A 233 -13.24 24.26 9.79
CA THR A 233 -14.17 25.11 9.04
C THR A 233 -14.60 24.47 7.72
N GLY A 234 -13.67 23.86 7.00
CA GLY A 234 -13.98 23.10 5.79
C GLY A 234 -14.90 21.92 6.07
N LEU A 235 -14.65 21.17 7.15
CA LEU A 235 -15.51 20.08 7.57
C LEU A 235 -16.90 20.55 8.00
N ASP A 236 -17.00 21.67 8.71
CA ASP A 236 -18.28 22.27 9.12
C ASP A 236 -19.15 22.61 7.90
N HIS A 237 -18.57 23.30 6.91
CA HIS A 237 -19.26 23.64 5.67
C HIS A 237 -19.67 22.39 4.88
N PHE A 238 -18.79 21.40 4.79
CA PHE A 238 -19.08 20.13 4.10
C PHE A 238 -20.27 19.39 4.71
N LEU A 239 -20.31 19.25 6.05
CA LEU A 239 -21.39 18.53 6.73
C LEU A 239 -22.72 19.30 6.68
N LYS A 240 -22.70 20.64 6.68
CA LYS A 240 -23.91 21.45 6.46
C LYS A 240 -24.55 21.21 5.09
N ASN A 241 -23.73 20.99 4.07
CA ASN A 241 -24.20 20.68 2.71
C ASN A 241 -24.54 19.19 2.50
N ASN A 242 -24.13 18.32 3.42
CA ASN A 242 -24.36 16.88 3.37
C ASN A 242 -24.93 16.38 4.70
N PRO A 243 -26.15 16.82 5.08
CA PRO A 243 -26.69 16.63 6.44
C PRO A 243 -26.95 15.17 6.81
N ASN A 244 -26.96 14.26 5.84
CA ASN A 244 -27.08 12.82 6.07
C ASN A 244 -25.77 12.19 6.55
N LEU A 245 -24.60 12.78 6.24
CA LEU A 245 -23.31 12.26 6.67
C LEU A 245 -23.11 12.49 8.16
N CYS A 246 -22.92 11.40 8.91
CA CYS A 246 -22.80 11.45 10.37
C CYS A 246 -21.59 10.69 10.92
N ALA A 247 -20.86 9.95 10.08
CA ALA A 247 -19.69 9.20 10.49
C ALA A 247 -18.54 9.28 9.47
N SER A 248 -17.30 9.35 9.96
CA SER A 248 -16.10 9.38 9.13
C SER A 248 -15.18 8.22 9.48
N ILE A 249 -14.77 7.45 8.48
CA ILE A 249 -13.70 6.44 8.64
C ILE A 249 -12.35 7.14 8.42
N ILE A 250 -11.43 6.97 9.38
CA ILE A 250 -10.15 7.68 9.42
C ILE A 250 -9.02 6.68 9.73
N GLY A 251 -7.90 6.82 9.04
CA GLY A 251 -6.70 5.98 9.21
C GLY A 251 -5.81 6.34 10.42
N THR A 252 -6.39 6.86 11.50
CA THR A 252 -5.62 7.22 12.70
C THR A 252 -5.23 5.98 13.50
N ARG A 253 -3.97 5.97 13.97
CA ARG A 253 -3.42 4.96 14.87
C ARG A 253 -3.23 5.55 16.26
N GLN A 254 -3.20 4.71 17.29
CA GLN A 254 -3.01 5.12 18.68
C GLN A 254 -1.61 5.72 18.91
N SER A 255 -0.62 5.34 18.10
CA SER A 255 0.74 5.89 18.11
C SER A 255 0.84 7.28 17.47
N ASP A 256 -0.21 7.78 16.81
CA ASP A 256 -0.19 9.12 16.25
C ASP A 256 -0.26 10.19 17.36
N THR A 257 0.33 11.36 17.09
CA THR A 257 0.38 12.47 18.04
C THR A 257 -1.03 12.88 18.50
N GLY A 258 -1.27 12.83 19.81
CA GLY A 258 -2.57 13.19 20.40
C GLY A 258 -3.62 12.08 20.44
N SER A 259 -3.29 10.86 20.00
CA SER A 259 -4.26 9.76 19.78
C SER A 259 -4.31 8.69 20.88
N THR A 260 -3.60 8.88 22.00
CA THR A 260 -3.34 7.81 22.98
C THR A 260 -4.57 7.22 23.65
N LYS A 261 -5.67 7.99 23.76
CA LYS A 261 -6.92 7.60 24.44
C LYS A 261 -8.10 7.40 23.49
N LEU A 262 -7.84 7.33 22.18
CA LEU A 262 -8.92 7.18 21.21
C LEU A 262 -9.61 5.81 21.35
N GLN A 263 -10.88 5.76 20.93
CA GLN A 263 -11.70 4.55 20.86
C GLN A 263 -12.04 4.26 19.41
N PHE A 264 -12.35 3.01 19.03
CA PHE A 264 -12.70 2.65 17.66
C PHE A 264 -13.83 3.52 17.08
N PHE A 265 -14.83 3.85 17.90
CA PHE A 265 -15.93 4.75 17.59
C PHE A 265 -15.91 5.89 18.60
N GLN A 266 -15.72 7.12 18.15
CA GLN A 266 -15.61 8.26 19.05
C GLN A 266 -16.21 9.52 18.42
N LYS A 267 -17.07 10.22 19.16
CA LYS A 267 -17.53 11.54 18.73
C LYS A 267 -16.35 12.49 18.58
N THR A 268 -16.49 13.46 17.68
CA THR A 268 -15.59 14.61 17.63
C THR A 268 -15.55 15.36 18.96
N ASP A 269 -14.43 16.03 19.22
CA ASP A 269 -14.21 16.75 20.46
C ASP A 269 -15.12 18.01 20.52
N PRO A 270 -15.43 18.54 21.71
CA PRO A 270 -16.26 19.74 21.84
C PRO A 270 -15.76 20.89 20.96
N GLY A 271 -16.71 21.52 20.26
CA GLY A 271 -16.44 22.62 19.35
C GLY A 271 -16.08 22.19 17.92
N TRP A 272 -15.84 20.91 17.63
CA TRP A 272 -15.79 20.39 16.26
C TRP A 272 -17.20 20.09 15.73
N PRO A 273 -17.39 20.03 14.39
CA PRO A 273 -18.62 19.52 13.79
C PRO A 273 -18.96 18.14 14.35
N ILE A 274 -20.24 17.90 14.63
CA ILE A 274 -20.68 16.67 15.32
C ILE A 274 -20.70 15.51 14.33
N LEU A 275 -19.79 14.56 14.52
CA LEU A 275 -19.75 13.29 13.79
C LEU A 275 -19.10 12.18 14.62
N VAL A 276 -19.28 10.92 14.23
CA VAL A 276 -18.56 9.78 14.81
C VAL A 276 -17.32 9.47 13.98
N ARG A 277 -16.14 9.60 14.60
CA ARG A 277 -14.87 9.12 14.06
C ARG A 277 -14.82 7.60 14.23
N ILE A 278 -14.52 6.90 13.15
CA ILE A 278 -14.33 5.45 13.10
C ILE A 278 -12.86 5.22 12.77
N GLN A 279 -12.12 4.49 13.62
CA GLN A 279 -10.66 4.32 13.49
C GLN A 279 -10.28 2.83 13.39
N PRO A 280 -10.46 2.17 12.23
CA PRO A 280 -10.22 0.73 12.09
C PRO A 280 -8.77 0.33 12.36
N LEU A 281 -7.82 1.26 12.14
CA LEU A 281 -6.38 1.02 12.34
C LEU A 281 -5.88 1.41 13.73
N LEU A 282 -6.77 1.70 14.69
CA LEU A 282 -6.40 2.28 15.98
C LEU A 282 -5.23 1.55 16.67
N HIS A 283 -5.20 0.21 16.65
CA HIS A 283 -4.14 -0.56 17.30
C HIS A 283 -3.02 -1.02 16.36
N TRP A 284 -3.00 -0.54 15.11
CA TRP A 284 -1.94 -0.86 14.17
C TRP A 284 -0.71 0.00 14.47
N ASN A 285 0.47 -0.59 14.34
CA ASN A 285 1.74 0.13 14.37
C ASN A 285 2.29 0.32 12.93
N TYR A 286 3.40 1.05 12.81
CA TYR A 286 4.07 1.29 11.54
C TYR A 286 4.41 0.01 10.77
N ASP A 287 4.95 -0.99 11.48
CA ASP A 287 5.30 -2.29 10.88
C ASP A 287 4.08 -3.00 10.30
N THR A 288 2.95 -3.00 11.02
CA THR A 288 1.71 -3.64 10.57
C THR A 288 1.16 -2.99 9.30
N VAL A 289 1.21 -1.65 9.22
CA VAL A 289 0.80 -0.90 8.02
C VAL A 289 1.62 -1.34 6.81
N TRP A 290 2.94 -1.39 6.95
CA TRP A 290 3.81 -1.84 5.85
C TRP A 290 3.66 -3.32 5.54
N SER A 291 3.55 -4.19 6.55
CA SER A 291 3.29 -5.61 6.35
C SER A 291 2.01 -5.82 5.55
N PHE A 292 0.93 -5.08 5.82
CA PHE A 292 -0.30 -5.13 5.02
C PHE A 292 -0.09 -4.66 3.59
N LEU A 293 0.40 -3.41 3.40
CA LEU A 293 0.59 -2.83 2.07
C LEU A 293 1.45 -3.73 1.19
N ARG A 294 2.51 -4.28 1.79
CA ARG A 294 3.43 -5.14 1.07
C ARG A 294 2.85 -6.53 0.84
N GLN A 295 2.19 -7.15 1.83
CA GLN A 295 1.60 -8.51 1.72
C GLN A 295 0.62 -8.61 0.55
N PHE A 296 -0.19 -7.57 0.36
CA PHE A 296 -1.20 -7.53 -0.70
C PHE A 296 -0.75 -6.77 -1.95
N SER A 297 0.54 -6.41 -2.03
CA SER A 297 1.11 -5.64 -3.15
C SER A 297 0.29 -4.39 -3.48
N ILE A 298 -0.19 -3.70 -2.45
CA ILE A 298 -1.00 -2.49 -2.57
C ILE A 298 -0.09 -1.33 -3.01
N PRO A 299 -0.44 -0.60 -4.09
CA PRO A 299 0.24 0.62 -4.47
C PRO A 299 0.22 1.65 -3.33
N TYR A 300 1.27 2.47 -3.25
CA TYR A 300 1.36 3.61 -2.34
C TYR A 300 2.13 4.75 -2.99
N CYS A 301 2.06 5.94 -2.40
CA CYS A 301 2.76 7.13 -2.90
C CYS A 301 4.27 6.88 -3.02
N CYS A 302 4.87 7.24 -4.17
CA CYS A 302 6.27 6.96 -4.50
C CYS A 302 7.27 7.59 -3.53
N LEU A 303 6.86 8.63 -2.79
CA LEU A 303 7.71 9.31 -1.82
C LEU A 303 8.18 8.35 -0.72
N TYR A 304 7.39 7.34 -0.39
CA TYR A 304 7.79 6.33 0.58
C TYR A 304 9.01 5.52 0.09
N ASP A 305 9.14 5.24 -1.21
CA ASP A 305 10.33 4.59 -1.77
C ASP A 305 11.56 5.51 -1.76
N LYS A 306 11.34 6.83 -1.76
CA LYS A 306 12.40 7.85 -1.66
C LYS A 306 12.83 8.14 -0.22
N GLY A 307 12.39 7.33 0.76
CA GLY A 307 12.78 7.44 2.16
C GLY A 307 11.95 8.41 3.01
N TYR A 308 10.80 8.89 2.53
CA TYR A 308 9.84 9.58 3.39
C TYR A 308 9.08 8.54 4.22
N THR A 309 8.86 8.79 5.51
CA THR A 309 8.15 7.85 6.41
C THR A 309 6.81 8.41 6.89
N SER A 310 6.67 9.73 6.86
CA SER A 310 5.43 10.48 7.15
C SER A 310 5.26 11.62 6.14
N LEU A 311 4.08 11.73 5.54
CA LEU A 311 3.73 12.72 4.51
C LEU A 311 2.71 13.74 5.02
N GLY A 312 2.96 15.01 4.73
CA GLY A 312 2.09 16.14 4.99
C GLY A 312 2.69 17.31 4.24
N ASN A 313 2.60 18.52 4.78
CA ASN A 313 3.10 19.71 4.07
C ASN A 313 4.54 19.56 3.55
N LYS A 314 4.72 19.85 2.27
CA LYS A 314 6.00 19.72 1.55
C LYS A 314 7.10 20.51 2.22
N SER A 315 6.81 21.75 2.64
CA SER A 315 7.75 22.60 3.37
C SER A 315 8.20 22.03 4.74
N LYS A 316 7.44 21.09 5.33
CA LYS A 316 7.67 20.52 6.67
C LYS A 316 8.02 19.03 6.66
N SER A 317 8.26 18.46 5.48
CA SER A 317 8.55 17.05 5.30
C SER A 317 9.87 16.85 4.58
N CYS A 318 10.78 16.10 5.20
CA CYS A 318 12.03 15.65 4.59
C CYS A 318 12.09 14.12 4.52
N ARG A 319 13.18 13.58 3.94
CA ARG A 319 13.49 12.15 3.98
C ARG A 319 13.96 11.77 5.39
N ASN A 320 13.60 10.58 5.87
CA ASN A 320 13.92 10.16 7.23
C ASN A 320 15.43 9.90 7.38
N PRO A 321 16.12 10.55 8.33
CA PRO A 321 17.57 10.38 8.52
C PRO A 321 17.96 8.94 8.87
N ASN A 322 17.08 8.14 9.49
CA ASN A 322 17.34 6.74 9.85
C ASN A 322 17.33 5.78 8.64
N LEU A 323 16.92 6.27 7.46
CA LEU A 323 16.97 5.52 6.21
C LEU A 323 18.16 5.91 5.33
N LYS A 324 18.97 6.88 5.76
CA LYS A 324 20.12 7.38 5.01
C LYS A 324 21.23 6.34 4.91
N TYR A 325 21.85 6.24 3.73
CA TYR A 325 23.05 5.43 3.49
C TYR A 325 23.95 6.09 2.43
N ILE A 326 25.20 5.65 2.35
CA ILE A 326 26.12 6.04 1.28
C ILE A 326 26.19 4.88 0.29
N ASP A 327 25.91 5.16 -0.98
CA ASP A 327 26.02 4.18 -2.05
C ASP A 327 27.51 3.86 -2.30
N GLU A 328 27.91 2.61 -2.09
CA GLU A 328 29.32 2.20 -2.15
C GLU A 328 29.95 2.35 -3.54
N ASN A 329 29.14 2.32 -4.60
CA ASN A 329 29.62 2.42 -5.99
C ASN A 329 29.82 3.86 -6.44
N THR A 330 28.97 4.77 -5.95
CA THR A 330 28.91 6.18 -6.40
C THR A 330 29.42 7.17 -5.36
N GLY A 331 29.48 6.78 -4.08
CA GLY A 331 29.77 7.67 -2.95
C GLY A 331 28.63 8.64 -2.63
N GLU A 332 27.49 8.53 -3.30
CA GLU A 332 26.36 9.46 -3.13
C GLU A 332 25.52 9.10 -1.91
N GLU A 333 24.96 10.14 -1.27
CA GLU A 333 23.97 9.98 -0.22
C GLU A 333 22.61 9.58 -0.79
N LYS A 334 22.09 8.46 -0.30
CA LYS A 334 20.81 7.89 -0.72
C LYS A 334 19.98 7.45 0.48
N TYR A 335 18.74 7.07 0.22
CA TYR A 335 17.79 6.70 1.26
C TYR A 335 17.10 5.38 0.92
N TRP A 336 17.03 4.49 1.91
CA TRP A 336 16.25 3.27 1.83
C TRP A 336 14.74 3.60 1.82
N PRO A 337 13.91 2.77 1.19
CA PRO A 337 12.46 2.88 1.27
C PRO A 337 11.91 2.85 2.70
N ALA A 338 10.75 3.48 2.91
CA ALA A 338 10.10 3.66 4.21
C ALA A 338 9.89 2.35 4.98
N PHE A 339 9.52 1.27 4.29
CA PHE A 339 9.27 -0.03 4.92
C PHE A 339 10.53 -0.69 5.51
N LEU A 340 11.73 -0.15 5.26
CA LEU A 340 12.98 -0.59 5.88
C LEU A 340 13.34 0.16 7.16
N LEU A 341 12.49 1.10 7.61
CA LEU A 341 12.71 1.81 8.87
C LEU A 341 12.69 0.82 10.03
N LYS A 342 13.84 0.68 10.71
CA LYS A 342 14.01 -0.32 11.78
C LYS A 342 13.28 0.05 13.07
N ASN A 343 13.20 1.34 13.38
CA ASN A 343 12.56 1.85 14.59
C ASN A 343 11.26 2.58 14.22
N SER A 344 10.13 1.93 14.47
CA SER A 344 8.79 2.48 14.23
C SER A 344 8.53 3.79 14.99
N ASN A 345 9.19 4.03 16.12
CA ASN A 345 9.06 5.29 16.86
C ASN A 345 9.70 6.48 16.14
N SER A 346 10.62 6.21 15.20
CA SER A 346 11.28 7.22 14.39
C SER A 346 10.48 7.61 13.15
N GLU A 347 9.23 7.13 12.99
CA GLU A 347 8.37 7.39 11.83
C GLU A 347 8.25 8.89 11.50
N ARG A 348 8.20 9.76 12.51
CA ARG A 348 7.98 11.21 12.34
C ARG A 348 9.24 12.05 12.54
N GLU A 349 10.42 11.44 12.68
CA GLU A 349 11.70 12.18 12.73
C GLU A 349 12.02 12.88 11.39
N ASN A 350 11.19 12.66 10.36
CA ASN A 350 11.25 13.33 9.07
C ASN A 350 10.30 14.56 8.98
N ARG A 351 9.78 15.04 10.12
CA ARG A 351 8.91 16.22 10.25
C ARG A 351 9.64 17.35 10.96
N LEU A 352 9.57 18.56 10.38
CA LEU A 352 10.14 19.79 10.94
C LEU A 352 9.24 20.44 11.99
#